data_AF-A0A1V2QM29-F1
#
_entry.id   AF-A0A1V2QM29-F1
#
_cell.length_a   1.000
_cell.length_b   1.000
_cell.length_c   1.000
_cell.angle_alpha   90.00
_cell.angle_beta   90.00
_cell.angle_gamma   90.00
#
_symmetry.space_group_name_H-M   'P 1'
#
loop_
_entity.id
_entity.type
_entity.pdbx_description
1 polymer ?
#
loop_
_entity_poly.entity_id
_entity_poly.type
_entity_poly.pdbx_seq_one_letter_code
_entity_poly.pdbx_strand_id
1 'polypeptide(L)'
;MKVRQFLIRVAVAAVIISSVFLMFQSCSANLRASGATVYQFFRAVGAGDAPTACHLLSGAALEKFQTRTRTSSCEAAIMRVHIGLTPAQRTDLVQGEADVQEYCSVLDADFSSHQEIVLDSNPLGMQFILLADHEGRQTIRDWGLNSWRVC
;
A
#
# COMPACT_ATOMS: atom_id res chain seq x y z
N MET A 1 10.98 42.94 34.87
CA MET A 1 11.71 41.70 34.45
C MET A 1 10.85 40.44 34.28
N LYS A 2 9.66 40.32 34.88
CA LYS A 2 8.83 39.07 34.82
C LYS A 2 8.15 38.78 33.47
N VAL A 3 7.81 39.80 32.68
CA VAL A 3 7.06 39.64 31.40
C VAL A 3 7.93 39.04 30.28
N ARG A 4 9.22 39.42 30.21
CA ARG A 4 10.16 38.91 29.20
C ARG A 4 10.43 37.41 29.35
N GLN A 5 10.58 36.91 30.58
CA GLN A 5 10.78 35.48 30.82
C GLN A 5 9.53 34.64 30.50
N PHE A 6 8.33 35.19 30.65
CA PHE A 6 7.09 34.49 30.32
C PHE A 6 6.93 34.32 28.81
N LEU A 7 7.19 35.37 28.03
CA LEU A 7 7.13 35.34 26.57
C LEU A 7 8.17 34.39 25.96
N ILE A 8 9.38 34.32 26.53
CA ILE A 8 10.43 33.38 26.09
C ILE A 8 9.99 31.93 26.34
N ARG A 9 9.37 31.63 27.49
CA ARG A 9 8.87 30.28 27.79
C ARG A 9 7.73 29.85 26.88
N VAL A 10 6.84 30.76 26.51
CA VAL A 10 5.74 30.50 25.56
C VAL A 10 6.28 30.25 24.15
N ALA A 11 7.26 31.04 23.70
CA ALA A 11 7.89 30.86 22.39
C ALA A 11 8.63 29.52 22.28
N VAL A 12 9.37 29.12 23.32
CA VAL A 12 10.04 27.81 23.36
C VAL A 12 9.04 26.66 23.37
N ALA A 13 7.96 26.77 24.17
CA ALA A 13 6.90 25.76 24.17
C ALA A 13 6.20 25.65 22.80
N ALA A 14 5.91 26.77 22.14
CA ALA A 14 5.32 26.79 20.80
C ALA A 14 6.24 26.14 19.76
N VAL A 15 7.54 26.45 19.77
CA VAL A 15 8.51 25.83 18.86
C VAL A 15 8.59 24.31 19.09
N ILE A 16 8.60 23.84 20.33
CA ILE A 16 8.62 22.40 20.63
C ILE A 16 7.34 21.72 20.16
N ILE A 17 6.17 22.32 20.42
CA ILE A 17 4.87 21.78 19.97
C ILE A 17 4.80 21.73 18.45
N SER A 18 5.22 22.79 17.75
CA SER A 18 5.25 22.82 16.27
C SER A 18 6.23 21.79 15.69
N SER A 19 7.38 21.58 16.32
CA SER A 19 8.38 20.60 15.89
C SER A 19 7.84 19.17 16.01
N VAL A 20 7.18 18.86 17.12
CA VAL A 20 6.56 17.55 17.37
C VAL A 20 5.38 17.33 16.41
N PHE A 21 4.55 18.35 16.18
CA PHE A 21 3.41 18.25 15.25
C PHE A 21 3.84 18.00 13.80
N LEU A 22 4.93 18.62 13.34
CA LEU A 22 5.49 18.40 12.00
C LEU A 22 6.06 16.98 11.83
N MET A 23 6.69 16.43 12.87
CA MET A 23 7.16 15.03 12.85
C MET A 23 6.01 14.02 12.78
N PHE A 24 4.91 14.24 13.51
CA PHE A 24 3.73 13.37 13.43
C PHE A 24 3.02 13.40 12.07
N GLN A 25 3.07 14.53 11.34
CA GLN A 25 2.56 14.58 9.96
C GLN A 25 3.41 13.78 8.98
N SER A 26 4.72 13.68 9.22
CA SER A 26 5.64 12.99 8.31
C SER A 26 5.46 11.46 8.37
N CYS A 27 5.20 10.89 9.55
CA CYS A 27 4.87 9.47 9.67
C CYS A 27 3.49 9.12 9.10
N SER A 28 2.48 9.97 9.32
CA SER A 28 1.12 9.72 8.81
C SER A 28 0.98 9.95 7.29
N ALA A 29 1.81 10.82 6.71
CA ALA A 29 1.89 10.99 5.26
C ALA A 29 2.52 9.77 4.57
N ASN A 30 3.57 9.18 5.16
CA ASN A 30 4.15 7.93 4.65
C ASN A 30 3.19 6.74 4.73
N LEU A 31 2.48 6.59 5.86
CA LEU A 31 1.48 5.52 6.03
C LEU A 31 0.35 5.58 4.99
N ARG A 32 -0.09 6.79 4.59
CA ARG A 32 -1.08 6.97 3.50
C ARG A 32 -0.51 6.69 2.11
N ALA A 33 0.78 6.94 1.89
CA ALA A 33 1.42 6.72 0.61
C ALA A 33 1.60 5.22 0.32
N SER A 34 2.02 4.44 1.33
CA SER A 34 2.24 3.00 1.20
C SER A 34 0.95 2.22 0.88
N GLY A 35 -0.17 2.58 1.51
CA GLY A 35 -1.48 1.99 1.19
C GLY A 35 -2.03 2.40 -0.19
N ALA A 36 -1.61 3.54 -0.74
CA ALA A 36 -2.20 4.12 -1.96
C ALA A 36 -2.09 3.21 -3.18
N THR A 37 -0.94 2.54 -3.36
CA THR A 37 -0.72 1.60 -4.46
C THR A 37 -1.68 0.42 -4.38
N VAL A 38 -1.89 -0.14 -3.19
CA VAL A 38 -2.82 -1.25 -2.95
C VAL A 38 -4.26 -0.81 -3.17
N TYR A 39 -4.66 0.36 -2.66
CA TYR A 39 -6.00 0.90 -2.87
C TYR A 39 -6.29 1.17 -4.34
N GLN A 40 -5.33 1.76 -5.07
CA GLN A 40 -5.48 1.99 -6.51
C GLN A 40 -5.62 0.67 -7.28
N PHE A 41 -4.85 -0.36 -6.90
CA PHE A 41 -4.96 -1.67 -7.52
C PHE A 41 -6.35 -2.29 -7.27
N PHE A 42 -6.84 -2.26 -6.03
CA PHE A 42 -8.13 -2.85 -5.66
C PHE A 42 -9.27 -2.12 -6.38
N ARG A 43 -9.23 -0.78 -6.39
CA ARG A 43 -10.19 0.04 -7.11
C ARG A 43 -10.19 -0.27 -8.60
N ALA A 44 -9.02 -0.39 -9.22
CA ALA A 44 -8.89 -0.71 -10.64
C ALA A 44 -9.50 -2.09 -10.96
N VAL A 45 -9.22 -3.11 -10.14
CA VAL A 45 -9.85 -4.44 -10.28
C VAL A 45 -11.37 -4.38 -10.09
N GLY A 46 -11.84 -3.66 -9.06
CA GLY A 46 -13.27 -3.47 -8.79
C GLY A 46 -14.00 -2.75 -9.93
N ALA A 47 -13.34 -1.78 -10.58
CA ALA A 47 -13.86 -1.05 -11.74
C ALA A 47 -13.70 -1.80 -13.08
N GLY A 48 -12.89 -2.86 -13.13
CA GLY A 48 -12.56 -3.54 -14.39
C GLY A 48 -11.56 -2.77 -15.26
N ASP A 49 -10.82 -1.84 -14.66
CA ASP A 49 -9.75 -1.08 -15.31
C ASP A 49 -8.47 -1.91 -15.34
N ALA A 50 -8.43 -2.85 -16.30
CA ALA A 50 -7.31 -3.76 -16.49
C ALA A 50 -5.96 -3.07 -16.77
N PRO A 51 -5.88 -2.03 -17.62
CA PRO A 51 -4.62 -1.31 -17.84
C PRO A 51 -4.04 -0.73 -16.56
N THR A 52 -4.86 -0.01 -15.77
CA THR A 52 -4.40 0.58 -14.51
C THR A 52 -3.97 -0.49 -13.51
N ALA A 53 -4.76 -1.54 -13.35
CA ALA A 53 -4.43 -2.61 -12.41
C ALA A 53 -3.13 -3.33 -12.80
N CYS A 54 -2.92 -3.59 -14.10
CA CYS A 54 -1.71 -4.23 -14.59
C CYS A 54 -0.48 -3.35 -14.44
N HIS A 55 -0.63 -2.04 -14.60
CA HIS A 55 0.46 -1.13 -14.30
C HIS A 55 0.89 -1.19 -12.83
N LEU A 56 0.01 -1.52 -11.89
CA LEU A 56 0.34 -1.56 -10.46
C LEU A 56 0.95 -2.90 -10.00
N LEU A 57 1.08 -3.88 -10.89
CA LEU A 57 1.74 -5.17 -10.61
C LEU A 57 3.12 -5.22 -11.25
N SER A 58 4.06 -5.89 -10.58
CA SER A 58 5.38 -6.20 -11.13
C SER A 58 5.88 -7.56 -10.68
N GLY A 59 6.89 -8.09 -11.37
CA GLY A 59 7.60 -9.31 -10.96
C GLY A 59 6.68 -10.51 -10.68
N ALA A 60 6.88 -11.14 -9.51
CA ALA A 60 6.18 -12.36 -9.11
C ALA A 60 4.67 -12.16 -8.97
N ALA A 61 4.21 -10.97 -8.59
CA ALA A 61 2.79 -10.68 -8.46
C ALA A 61 2.06 -10.84 -9.80
N LEU A 62 2.66 -10.33 -10.89
CA LEU A 62 2.07 -10.42 -12.22
C LEU A 62 1.95 -11.89 -12.68
N GLU A 63 3.02 -12.66 -12.54
CA GLU A 63 3.05 -14.10 -12.89
C GLU A 63 2.04 -14.90 -12.06
N LYS A 64 1.97 -14.61 -10.75
CA LYS A 64 1.05 -15.27 -9.82
C LYS A 64 -0.40 -14.95 -10.15
N PHE A 65 -0.70 -13.72 -10.57
CA PHE A 65 -2.04 -13.31 -10.96
C PHE A 65 -2.50 -14.05 -12.24
N GLN A 66 -1.62 -14.12 -13.24
CA GLN A 66 -1.85 -14.88 -14.47
C GLN A 66 -2.03 -16.38 -14.20
N THR A 67 -1.16 -16.96 -13.36
CA THR A 67 -1.20 -18.38 -13.00
C THR A 67 -2.49 -18.74 -12.25
N ARG A 68 -2.87 -17.94 -11.23
CA ARG A 68 -4.09 -18.17 -10.44
C ARG A 68 -5.36 -18.09 -11.28
N THR A 69 -5.37 -17.21 -12.27
CA THR A 69 -6.51 -17.01 -13.18
C THR A 69 -6.47 -17.92 -14.41
N ARG A 70 -5.36 -18.63 -14.63
CA ARG A 70 -5.09 -19.45 -15.83
C ARG A 70 -5.22 -18.64 -17.12
N THR A 71 -4.57 -17.49 -17.14
CA THR A 71 -4.53 -16.58 -18.30
C THR A 71 -3.10 -16.31 -18.72
N SER A 72 -2.92 -15.88 -19.98
CA SER A 72 -1.60 -15.60 -20.56
C SER A 72 -1.24 -14.11 -20.60
N SER A 73 -2.14 -13.22 -20.19
CA SER A 73 -1.90 -11.79 -20.11
C SER A 73 -2.46 -11.23 -18.82
N CYS A 74 -1.84 -10.15 -18.33
CA CYS A 74 -2.31 -9.51 -17.11
C CYS A 74 -3.73 -8.98 -17.27
N GLU A 75 -4.04 -8.35 -18.41
CA GLU A 75 -5.36 -7.76 -18.63
C GLU A 75 -6.47 -8.82 -18.63
N ALA A 76 -6.22 -9.97 -19.26
CA ALA A 76 -7.16 -11.09 -19.22
C ALA A 76 -7.33 -11.63 -17.79
N ALA A 77 -6.26 -11.68 -17.00
CA ALA A 77 -6.29 -12.07 -15.61
C ALA A 77 -7.19 -11.12 -14.79
N ILE A 78 -6.99 -9.80 -14.92
CA ILE A 78 -7.77 -8.78 -14.22
C ILE A 78 -9.24 -8.85 -14.62
N MET A 79 -9.53 -8.91 -15.93
CA MET A 79 -10.91 -8.99 -16.41
C MET A 79 -11.61 -10.27 -15.93
N ARG A 80 -10.91 -11.41 -15.91
CA ARG A 80 -11.46 -12.66 -15.39
C ARG A 80 -11.82 -12.55 -13.92
N VAL A 81 -10.96 -11.94 -13.11
CA VAL A 81 -11.24 -11.67 -11.69
C VAL A 81 -12.43 -10.73 -11.57
N HIS A 82 -12.41 -9.58 -12.24
CA HIS A 82 -13.48 -8.59 -12.21
C HIS A 82 -14.86 -9.21 -12.52
N ILE A 83 -14.94 -9.99 -13.60
CA ILE A 83 -16.18 -10.66 -14.02
C ILE A 83 -16.64 -11.66 -12.95
N GLY A 84 -15.72 -12.37 -12.29
CA GLY A 84 -16.02 -13.31 -11.22
C GLY A 84 -16.48 -12.68 -9.90
N LEU A 85 -16.27 -11.37 -9.71
CA LEU A 85 -16.75 -10.65 -8.52
C LEU A 85 -18.25 -10.36 -8.61
N THR A 86 -18.94 -10.52 -7.48
CA THR A 86 -20.31 -10.05 -7.30
C THR A 86 -20.37 -8.51 -7.31
N PRO A 87 -21.53 -7.89 -7.60
CA PRO A 87 -21.68 -6.44 -7.51
C PRO A 87 -21.27 -5.86 -6.16
N ALA A 88 -21.61 -6.54 -5.05
CA ALA A 88 -21.23 -6.12 -3.71
C ALA A 88 -19.70 -6.12 -3.51
N GLN A 89 -19.01 -7.16 -3.98
CA GLN A 89 -17.55 -7.24 -3.90
C GLN A 89 -16.85 -6.19 -4.78
N ARG A 90 -17.41 -5.86 -5.95
CA ARG A 90 -16.86 -4.78 -6.80
C ARG A 90 -16.98 -3.44 -6.09
N THR A 91 -18.13 -3.15 -5.50
CA THR A 91 -18.35 -1.95 -4.71
C THR A 91 -17.40 -1.88 -3.52
N ASP A 92 -17.24 -3.00 -2.80
CA ASP A 92 -16.29 -3.11 -1.68
C ASP A 92 -14.85 -2.82 -2.11
N LEU A 93 -14.41 -3.31 -3.28
CA LEU A 93 -13.07 -2.98 -3.79
C LEU A 93 -12.92 -1.53 -4.25
N VAL A 94 -13.98 -0.90 -4.76
CA VAL A 94 -13.93 0.48 -5.25
C VAL A 94 -13.99 1.50 -4.10
N GLN A 95 -14.80 1.20 -3.08
CA GLN A 95 -15.11 2.10 -1.97
C GLN A 95 -14.36 1.76 -0.68
N GLY A 96 -13.92 0.51 -0.53
CA GLY A 96 -13.26 0.02 0.67
C GLY A 96 -11.90 0.67 0.85
N GLU A 97 -11.73 1.38 1.96
CA GLU A 97 -10.42 1.62 2.54
C GLU A 97 -10.04 0.33 3.26
N ALA A 98 -9.25 -0.53 2.62
CA ALA A 98 -8.68 -1.68 3.29
C ALA A 98 -7.87 -1.21 4.51
N ASP A 99 -8.09 -1.75 5.70
CA ASP A 99 -7.27 -1.41 6.87
C ASP A 99 -5.83 -1.89 6.63
N VAL A 100 -4.95 -0.95 6.28
CA VAL A 100 -3.55 -1.22 5.94
C VAL A 100 -2.70 -1.02 7.20
N GLN A 101 -2.10 -2.10 7.68
CA GLN A 101 -0.99 -2.01 8.63
C GLN A 101 0.33 -2.17 7.86
N GLU A 102 1.14 -1.12 7.87
CA GLU A 102 2.48 -1.12 7.26
C GLU A 102 3.50 -1.75 8.22
N TYR A 103 4.21 -2.76 7.73
CA TYR A 103 5.40 -3.29 8.38
C TYR A 103 6.61 -2.94 7.52
N CYS A 104 7.54 -2.18 8.10
CA CYS A 104 8.86 -1.95 7.51
C CYS A 104 9.79 -3.05 8.00
N SER A 105 10.05 -4.05 7.16
CA SER A 105 11.13 -5.01 7.39
C SER A 105 12.47 -4.33 7.09
N VAL A 106 13.32 -4.16 8.11
CA VAL A 106 14.72 -3.67 7.99
C VAL A 106 15.68 -4.85 7.70
N LEU A 107 15.14 -6.06 7.47
CA LEU A 107 15.91 -7.28 7.30
C LEU A 107 16.14 -7.56 5.83
N ASP A 108 16.86 -6.67 5.15
CA ASP A 108 17.67 -7.08 4.01
C ASP A 108 18.90 -6.18 3.92
N ALA A 109 20.06 -6.80 3.72
CA ALA A 109 21.31 -6.09 3.48
C ALA A 109 21.34 -5.42 2.08
N ASP A 110 20.28 -5.60 1.30
CA ASP A 110 20.02 -4.87 0.07
C ASP A 110 19.09 -3.68 0.36
N PHE A 111 19.56 -2.48 0.00
CA PHE A 111 18.91 -1.19 0.20
C PHE A 111 17.59 -0.99 -0.59
N SER A 112 16.84 -2.05 -0.91
CA SER A 112 15.48 -1.94 -1.42
C SER A 112 14.51 -1.85 -0.25
N SER A 113 13.98 -0.65 0.01
CA SER A 113 12.92 -0.45 1.00
C SER A 113 11.71 -1.31 0.66
N HIS A 114 11.50 -2.37 1.43
CA HIS A 114 10.33 -3.23 1.31
C HIS A 114 9.24 -2.75 2.29
N GLN A 115 8.04 -2.54 1.76
CA GLN A 115 6.87 -2.22 2.58
C GLN A 115 5.89 -3.38 2.50
N GLU A 116 5.47 -3.87 3.66
CA GLU A 116 4.51 -4.96 3.78
C GLU A 116 3.17 -4.43 4.28
N ILE A 117 2.09 -4.90 3.66
CA ILE A 117 0.72 -4.54 4.00
C ILE A 117 -0.06 -5.78 4.41
N VAL A 118 -0.56 -5.79 5.63
CA VAL A 118 -1.47 -6.83 6.13
C VAL A 118 -2.91 -6.38 5.90
N LEU A 119 -3.72 -7.26 5.32
CA LEU A 119 -5.15 -7.06 5.08
C LEU A 119 -5.94 -8.19 5.75
N ASP A 120 -6.86 -7.84 6.64
CA ASP A 120 -7.62 -8.82 7.42
C ASP A 120 -8.61 -9.62 6.56
N SER A 121 -9.22 -8.98 5.56
CA SER A 121 -10.11 -9.62 4.59
C SER A 121 -10.27 -8.75 3.36
N ASN A 122 -10.20 -9.35 2.17
CA ASN A 122 -10.59 -8.68 0.93
C ASN A 122 -11.11 -9.68 -0.11
N PRO A 123 -11.96 -9.25 -1.05
CA PRO A 123 -12.50 -10.10 -2.11
C PRO A 123 -11.45 -10.79 -2.99
N LEU A 124 -10.22 -10.25 -3.06
CA LEU A 124 -9.13 -10.81 -3.87
C LEU A 124 -8.33 -11.89 -3.12
N GLY A 125 -8.54 -12.02 -1.80
CA GLY A 125 -7.78 -12.93 -0.94
C GLY A 125 -6.28 -12.64 -0.93
N MET A 126 -5.88 -11.38 -1.12
CA MET A 126 -4.49 -10.96 -1.06
C MET A 126 -4.15 -10.54 0.38
N GLN A 127 -3.23 -11.25 1.04
CA GLN A 127 -2.74 -10.93 2.38
C GLN A 127 -1.23 -10.67 2.28
N PHE A 128 -0.59 -9.97 3.23
CA PHE A 128 0.87 -9.74 3.24
C PHE A 128 1.41 -9.25 1.88
N ILE A 129 0.89 -8.12 1.42
CA ILE A 129 1.27 -7.54 0.13
C ILE A 129 2.66 -6.93 0.26
N LEU A 130 3.58 -7.35 -0.60
CA LEU A 130 4.92 -6.80 -0.69
C LEU A 130 4.96 -5.74 -1.78
N LEU A 131 5.34 -4.52 -1.39
CA LEU A 131 5.57 -3.41 -2.29
C LEU A 131 7.05 -3.24 -2.59
N ALA A 132 7.36 -2.85 -3.82
CA ALA A 132 8.71 -2.49 -4.24
C ALA A 132 8.67 -1.38 -5.30
N ASP A 133 9.75 -0.61 -5.37
CA ASP A 133 9.95 0.33 -6.46
C ASP A 133 10.36 -0.40 -7.73
N HIS A 134 9.64 -0.13 -8.81
CA HIS A 134 9.89 -0.65 -10.13
C HIS A 134 9.77 0.50 -11.12
N GLU A 135 10.83 0.83 -11.87
CA GLU A 135 10.84 1.94 -12.84
C GLU A 135 10.48 3.31 -12.24
N GLY A 136 10.91 3.56 -10.99
CA GLY A 136 10.68 4.85 -10.31
C GLY A 136 9.27 5.04 -9.75
N ARG A 137 8.49 3.96 -9.64
CA ARG A 137 7.14 3.94 -9.05
C ARG A 137 6.94 2.72 -8.18
N GLN A 138 6.11 2.86 -7.16
CA GLN A 138 5.77 1.74 -6.29
C GLN A 138 4.79 0.79 -6.99
N THR A 139 5.05 -0.51 -6.87
CA THR A 139 4.24 -1.59 -7.44
C THR A 139 4.08 -2.72 -6.43
N ILE A 140 3.04 -3.54 -6.61
CA ILE A 140 2.88 -4.80 -5.89
C ILE A 140 3.78 -5.84 -6.54
N ARG A 141 4.78 -6.31 -5.79
CA ARG A 141 5.78 -7.28 -6.24
C ARG A 141 5.40 -8.72 -5.91
N ASP A 142 4.74 -8.97 -4.78
CA ASP A 142 4.18 -10.29 -4.39
C ASP A 142 3.10 -10.12 -3.29
N TRP A 143 2.45 -11.23 -2.88
CA TRP A 143 1.55 -11.28 -1.72
C TRP A 143 1.45 -12.70 -1.10
N GLY A 144 1.09 -12.81 0.17
CA GLY A 144 0.66 -14.03 0.85
C GLY A 144 1.75 -14.68 1.69
N LEU A 145 1.41 -15.64 2.57
CA LEU A 145 2.36 -16.21 3.57
C LEU A 145 3.66 -16.79 2.99
N ASN A 146 3.71 -17.14 1.71
CA ASN A 146 4.94 -17.61 1.07
C ASN A 146 5.92 -16.49 0.72
N SER A 147 5.47 -15.23 0.69
CA SER A 147 6.36 -14.06 0.54
C SER A 147 7.27 -13.89 1.76
N TRP A 148 6.94 -14.51 2.90
CA TRP A 148 7.75 -14.53 4.12
C TRP A 148 9.01 -15.41 4.03
N ARG A 149 9.15 -16.25 3.00
CA ARG A 149 10.25 -17.23 2.89
C ARG A 149 11.45 -16.75 2.07
N VAL A 150 11.45 -15.50 1.61
CA VAL A 150 12.64 -14.92 0.98
C VAL A 150 13.29 -14.00 1.99
N CYS A 151 14.11 -14.62 2.84
CA CYS A 151 15.24 -14.00 3.51
C CYS A 151 16.52 -14.46 2.78
#